data_AF-A0A0F7VDN4-F1
#
_entry.id   AF-A0A0F7VDN4-F1
#
_cell.length_a   1.000
_cell.length_b   1.000
_cell.length_c   1.000
_cell.angle_alpha   90.00
_cell.angle_beta   90.00
_cell.angle_gamma   90.00
#
_symmetry.space_group_name_H-M   'P 1'
#
loop_
_entity.id
_entity.type
_entity.pdbx_description
1 polymer ?
#
loop_
_entity_poly.entity_id
_entity_poly.type
_entity_poly.pdbx_seq_one_letter_code
_entity_poly.pdbx_strand_id
1 'polypeptide(L)'
;MSISPYPGPDTPAILARNETPSASYSSMGVRDKVIRHKYGSFSFDNPWGTGEELGTGLGLFLDTWKGRLTLSAAYNDAWHEKEEVLDDLNWCNDIEFQGLGIGDMTPF
;
A
#
# COMPACT_ATOMS: atom_id res chain seq x y z
N MET A 1 20.85 10.79 -12.94
CA MET A 1 20.15 9.53 -13.23
C MET A 1 21.20 8.46 -13.51
N SER A 2 21.29 7.43 -12.67
CA SER A 2 22.12 6.26 -12.95
C SER A 2 21.22 5.23 -13.65
N ILE A 3 21.54 4.86 -14.88
CA ILE A 3 20.86 3.77 -15.58
C ILE A 3 21.60 2.49 -15.19
N SER A 4 20.91 1.55 -14.57
CA SER A 4 21.47 0.23 -14.27
C SER A 4 21.77 -0.49 -15.61
N PRO A 5 22.96 -1.09 -15.79
CA PRO A 5 23.30 -1.80 -17.01
C PRO A 5 22.37 -3.02 -17.22
N TYR A 6 22.16 -3.39 -18.49
CA TYR A 6 21.40 -4.59 -18.83
C TYR A 6 22.07 -5.83 -18.23
N PRO A 7 21.30 -6.77 -17.62
CA PRO A 7 21.86 -7.95 -16.99
C PRO A 7 22.50 -8.89 -18.01
N GLY A 8 23.71 -9.37 -17.70
CA GLY A 8 24.42 -10.42 -18.44
C GLY A 8 23.92 -11.83 -18.09
N PRO A 9 24.41 -12.87 -18.79
CA PRO A 9 23.93 -14.26 -18.64
C PRO A 9 24.10 -14.85 -17.22
N ASP A 10 25.03 -14.32 -16.42
CA ASP A 10 25.30 -14.76 -15.04
C ASP A 10 24.59 -13.90 -13.98
N THR A 11 23.72 -12.97 -14.38
CA THR A 11 23.00 -12.13 -13.42
C THR A 11 21.94 -12.96 -12.71
N PRO A 12 21.93 -13.02 -11.36
CA PRO A 12 20.89 -13.74 -10.65
C PRO A 12 19.52 -13.12 -10.98
N ALA A 13 18.49 -13.96 -11.08
CA ALA A 13 17.12 -13.54 -11.41
C ALA A 13 16.57 -12.50 -10.42
N ILE A 14 17.12 -12.49 -9.20
CA ILE A 14 16.76 -11.58 -8.12
C ILE A 14 18.06 -10.89 -7.66
N LEU A 15 18.07 -9.56 -7.67
CA LEU A 15 19.19 -8.77 -7.15
C LEU A 15 19.36 -9.00 -5.64
N ALA A 16 20.54 -8.72 -5.07
CA ALA A 16 20.72 -8.84 -3.62
C ALA A 16 19.71 -7.96 -2.86
N ARG A 17 19.24 -8.45 -1.70
CA ARG A 17 18.30 -7.73 -0.84
C ARG A 17 18.88 -6.37 -0.43
N ASN A 18 18.08 -5.31 -0.53
CA ASN A 18 18.40 -4.05 0.12
C ASN A 18 17.93 -4.10 1.58
N GLU A 19 18.88 -4.09 2.51
CA GLU A 19 18.67 -4.18 3.96
C GLU A 19 18.13 -2.89 4.60
N THR A 20 18.02 -1.82 3.82
CA THR A 20 17.41 -0.55 4.24
C THR A 20 16.24 -0.22 3.30
N PRO A 21 15.12 -0.97 3.39
CA PRO A 21 13.96 -0.71 2.56
C PRO A 21 13.35 0.65 2.87
N SER A 22 12.93 1.38 1.84
CA SER A 22 12.20 2.64 1.99
C SER A 22 10.70 2.39 1.89
N ALA A 23 9.92 3.09 2.72
CA ALA A 23 8.49 3.25 2.50
C ALA A 23 8.24 4.55 1.74
N SER A 24 7.54 4.47 0.61
CA SER A 24 7.01 5.63 -0.10
C SER A 24 5.53 5.79 0.22
N TYR A 25 5.02 7.01 0.20
CA TYR A 25 3.64 7.31 0.55
C TYR A 25 3.00 8.23 -0.49
N SER A 26 1.81 7.86 -0.96
CA SER A 26 1.03 8.63 -1.92
C SER A 26 -0.40 8.81 -1.43
N SER A 27 -0.85 10.05 -1.39
CA SER A 27 -2.26 10.36 -1.17
C SER A 27 -3.00 10.42 -2.51
N MET A 28 -3.94 9.50 -2.71
CA MET A 28 -4.78 9.44 -3.91
C MET A 28 -6.08 10.23 -3.76
N GLY A 29 -6.37 10.73 -2.55
CA GLY A 29 -7.51 11.58 -2.26
C GLY A 29 -8.86 10.86 -2.29
N VAL A 30 -9.92 11.61 -2.60
CA VAL A 30 -11.31 11.11 -2.55
C VAL A 30 -11.65 10.42 -3.86
N ARG A 31 -11.55 9.09 -3.89
CA ARG A 31 -11.72 8.28 -5.11
C ARG A 31 -13.14 8.37 -5.67
N ASP A 32 -14.13 8.61 -4.83
CA ASP A 32 -15.54 8.87 -5.20
C ASP A 32 -15.70 10.07 -6.16
N LYS A 33 -14.73 11.00 -6.19
CA LYS A 33 -14.73 12.14 -7.14
C LYS A 33 -14.19 11.79 -8.52
N VAL A 34 -13.47 10.68 -8.65
CA VAL A 34 -12.79 10.26 -9.89
C VAL A 34 -13.56 9.14 -10.58
N ILE A 35 -14.07 8.17 -9.82
CA ILE A 35 -14.82 7.02 -10.34
C ILE A 35 -16.17 6.86 -9.64
N ARG A 36 -17.19 6.46 -10.40
CA ARG A 36 -18.55 6.20 -9.88
C ARG A 36 -18.65 4.82 -9.27
N HIS A 37 -19.55 4.64 -8.31
CA HIS A 37 -19.82 3.33 -7.69
C HIS A 37 -20.53 2.35 -8.61
N LYS A 38 -21.23 2.85 -9.65
CA LYS A 38 -22.05 2.03 -10.55
C LYS A 38 -21.97 2.55 -11.98
N TYR A 39 -21.84 1.63 -12.93
CA TYR A 39 -21.89 1.87 -14.36
C TYR A 39 -22.85 0.87 -15.01
N GLY A 40 -24.07 1.32 -15.30
CA GLY A 40 -25.13 0.45 -15.80
C GLY A 40 -25.43 -0.67 -14.79
N SER A 41 -25.23 -1.92 -15.19
CA SER A 41 -25.45 -3.10 -14.33
C SER A 41 -24.26 -3.46 -13.44
N PHE A 42 -23.10 -2.80 -13.60
CA PHE A 42 -21.89 -3.10 -12.85
C PHE A 42 -21.72 -2.18 -11.64
N SER A 43 -21.31 -2.73 -10.50
CA SER A 43 -20.93 -1.99 -9.30
C SER A 43 -19.46 -2.19 -8.95
N PHE A 44 -18.83 -1.16 -8.41
CA PHE A 44 -17.47 -1.20 -7.88
C PHE A 44 -17.51 -1.30 -6.35
N ASP A 45 -16.81 -2.30 -5.81
CA ASP A 45 -16.80 -2.55 -4.37
C ASP A 45 -15.51 -2.14 -3.69
N ASN A 46 -14.36 -2.56 -4.21
CA ASN A 46 -13.05 -2.23 -3.65
C ASN A 46 -12.05 -1.86 -4.76
N PRO A 47 -12.14 -0.64 -5.31
CA PRO A 47 -11.18 -0.18 -6.30
C PRO A 47 -9.84 0.09 -5.61
N TRP A 48 -8.79 -0.60 -6.04
CA TRP A 48 -7.43 -0.37 -5.59
C TRP A 48 -6.60 0.23 -6.73
N GLY A 49 -5.45 0.79 -6.42
CA GLY A 49 -4.49 1.31 -7.39
C GLY A 49 -3.09 1.07 -6.84
N THR A 50 -2.15 0.72 -7.70
CA THR A 50 -0.78 0.38 -7.30
C THR A 50 0.23 0.98 -8.27
N GLY A 51 1.44 1.21 -7.79
CA GLY A 51 2.65 1.30 -8.62
C GLY A 51 3.34 -0.07 -8.72
N GLU A 52 4.46 -0.13 -9.45
CA GLU A 52 5.35 -1.28 -9.41
C GLU A 52 6.37 -1.12 -8.28
N GLU A 53 6.35 -2.02 -7.30
CA GLU A 53 7.39 -2.11 -6.28
C GLU A 53 8.33 -3.26 -6.63
N LEU A 54 9.42 -2.95 -7.34
CA LEU A 54 10.37 -3.97 -7.85
C LEU A 54 11.49 -4.30 -6.85
N GLY A 55 11.61 -3.53 -5.77
CA GLY A 55 12.64 -3.71 -4.74
C GLY A 55 12.08 -4.21 -3.41
N THR A 56 12.87 -4.03 -2.35
CA THR A 56 12.46 -4.33 -0.97
C THR A 56 11.62 -3.22 -0.34
N GLY A 57 11.30 -2.14 -1.07
CA GLY A 57 10.49 -1.04 -0.55
C GLY A 57 9.00 -1.39 -0.42
N LEU A 58 8.27 -0.53 0.28
CA LEU A 58 6.81 -0.55 0.35
C LEU A 58 6.24 0.70 -0.31
N GLY A 59 5.25 0.52 -1.18
CA GLY A 59 4.46 1.61 -1.76
C GLY A 59 3.15 1.77 -1.01
N LEU A 60 3.01 2.80 -0.17
CA LEU A 60 1.80 3.06 0.60
C LEU A 60 0.87 4.02 -0.13
N PHE A 61 -0.42 3.69 -0.19
CA PHE A 61 -1.45 4.48 -0.85
C PHE A 61 -2.62 4.74 0.09
N LEU A 62 -2.89 6.02 0.37
CA LEU A 62 -4.05 6.46 1.15
C LEU A 62 -5.13 7.04 0.23
N ASP A 63 -6.34 6.51 0.35
CA ASP A 63 -7.50 6.99 -0.39
C ASP A 63 -8.80 6.87 0.40
N THR A 64 -9.90 7.38 -0.17
CA THR A 64 -11.25 7.08 0.34
C THR A 64 -12.11 6.42 -0.72
N TRP A 65 -12.93 5.46 -0.30
CA TRP A 65 -13.98 4.87 -1.12
C TRP A 65 -15.25 4.61 -0.33
N LYS A 66 -16.41 5.03 -0.85
CA LYS A 66 -17.71 4.87 -0.16
C LYS A 66 -17.69 5.41 1.27
N GLY A 67 -17.00 6.53 1.48
CA GLY A 67 -16.85 7.18 2.79
C GLY A 67 -15.90 6.49 3.77
N ARG A 68 -15.14 5.47 3.34
CA ARG A 68 -14.14 4.78 4.17
C ARG A 68 -12.75 5.22 3.75
N LEU A 69 -11.96 5.71 4.70
CA LEU A 69 -10.52 5.93 4.52
C LEU A 69 -9.82 4.56 4.47
N THR A 70 -8.97 4.37 3.48
CA THR A 70 -8.27 3.09 3.24
C THR A 70 -6.78 3.38 3.05
N LEU A 71 -5.95 2.73 3.86
CA LEU A 71 -4.52 2.64 3.63
C LEU A 71 -4.22 1.27 3.02
N SER A 72 -3.46 1.25 1.93
CA SER A 72 -3.07 0.04 1.23
C SER A 72 -1.57 0.06 0.93
N ALA A 73 -0.98 -1.12 0.73
CA ALA A 73 0.42 -1.28 0.40
C ALA A 73 0.59 -2.11 -0.87
N ALA A 74 1.55 -1.71 -1.69
CA ALA A 74 2.16 -2.51 -2.72
C ALA A 74 3.53 -2.99 -2.23
N TYR A 75 3.86 -4.24 -2.52
CA TYR A 75 5.11 -4.86 -2.12
C TYR A 75 5.51 -5.94 -3.12
N ASN A 76 6.77 -6.34 -3.08
CA ASN A 76 7.30 -7.46 -3.83
C ASN A 76 7.27 -8.73 -2.97
N ASP A 77 6.54 -9.74 -3.40
CA ASP A 77 6.38 -11.03 -2.71
C ASP A 77 7.66 -11.88 -2.69
N ALA A 78 8.66 -11.53 -3.48
CA ALA A 78 10.00 -12.10 -3.35
C ALA A 78 10.74 -11.61 -2.09
N TRP A 79 10.29 -10.51 -1.48
CA TRP A 79 10.98 -9.83 -0.37
C TRP A 79 10.18 -9.71 0.92
N HIS A 80 8.85 -9.70 0.83
CA HIS A 80 7.94 -9.54 1.97
C HIS A 80 6.82 -10.56 1.92
N GLU A 81 6.37 -10.96 3.10
CA GLU A 81 5.17 -11.79 3.23
C GLU A 81 3.93 -10.89 3.38
N LYS A 82 2.78 -11.41 2.97
CA LYS A 82 1.52 -10.66 3.03
C LYS A 82 1.16 -10.27 4.46
N GLU A 83 1.33 -11.21 5.39
CA GLU A 83 0.97 -11.05 6.80
C GLU A 83 1.83 -9.97 7.46
N GLU A 84 3.14 -9.95 7.16
CA GLU A 84 4.07 -8.90 7.60
C GLU A 84 3.59 -7.51 7.14
N VAL A 85 3.26 -7.36 5.87
CA VAL A 85 2.78 -6.08 5.32
C VAL A 85 1.42 -5.67 5.92
N LEU A 86 0.54 -6.63 6.20
CA LEU A 86 -0.73 -6.36 6.86
C LEU A 86 -0.55 -5.93 8.32
N ASP A 87 0.41 -6.51 9.03
CA ASP A 87 0.74 -6.12 10.40
C ASP A 87 1.24 -4.66 10.45
N ASP A 88 2.09 -4.26 9.50
CA ASP A 88 2.54 -2.86 9.35
C ASP A 88 1.37 -1.89 9.09
N LEU A 89 0.43 -2.27 8.22
CA LEU A 89 -0.76 -1.46 7.93
C LEU A 89 -1.69 -1.34 9.14
N ASN A 90 -1.87 -2.44 9.88
CA ASN A 90 -2.68 -2.45 11.10
C ASN A 90 -2.05 -1.57 12.18
N TRP A 91 -0.73 -1.64 12.34
CA TRP A 91 -0.01 -0.79 13.29
C TRP A 91 -0.17 0.70 12.96
N CYS A 92 -0.11 1.08 11.68
CA CYS A 92 -0.39 2.45 11.23
C CYS A 92 -1.83 2.88 11.59
N ASN A 93 -2.80 1.99 11.41
CA ASN A 93 -4.20 2.25 11.75
C ASN A 93 -4.41 2.43 13.26
N ASP A 94 -3.74 1.61 14.08
CA ASP A 94 -3.78 1.72 15.54
C ASP A 94 -3.20 3.06 16.03
N ILE A 95 -2.08 3.51 15.44
CA ILE A 95 -1.48 4.83 15.73
C ILE A 95 -2.46 5.95 15.40
N GLU A 96 -3.13 5.88 14.24
CA GLU A 96 -4.11 6.89 13.84
C GLU A 96 -5.28 6.94 14.82
N PHE A 97 -5.84 5.78 15.21
CA PHE A 97 -6.90 5.70 16.21
C PHE A 97 -6.49 6.30 17.55
N GLN A 98 -5.29 5.96 18.04
CA GLN A 98 -4.74 6.53 19.26
C GLN A 98 -4.57 8.05 19.15
N GLY A 99 -4.01 8.54 18.04
CA GLY A 99 -3.82 9.96 17.77
C GLY A 99 -5.13 10.75 17.71
N LEU A 100 -6.20 10.12 17.22
CA LEU A 100 -7.55 10.68 17.19
C LEU A 100 -8.30 10.55 18.52
N GLY A 101 -7.74 9.86 19.52
CA GLY A 101 -8.40 9.59 20.80
C GLY A 101 -9.58 8.62 20.70
N ILE A 102 -9.62 7.82 19.64
CA ILE A 102 -10.68 6.84 19.37
C ILE A 102 -10.12 5.47 19.81
N GLY A 103 -10.33 5.11 21.08
CA GLY A 103 -9.77 3.86 21.63
C GLY A 103 -9.94 3.71 23.14
N ASP A 104 -10.04 4.83 23.87
CA ASP A 104 -10.36 4.86 25.30
C ASP A 104 -11.88 4.98 25.53
N MET A 105 -12.66 4.00 25.07
CA MET A 105 -14.04 3.85 25.51
C MET A 105 -14.23 2.51 26.20
N THR A 106 -14.18 2.54 27.53
CA THR A 106 -14.81 1.54 28.40
C THR A 106 -16.22 1.22 27.88
N PRO A 107 -16.63 -0.06 27.84
CA PRO A 107 -17.97 -0.42 27.42
C PRO A 107 -18.98 0.14 28.43
N PHE A 108 -20.02 0.82 27.93
CA PHE A 108 -21.24 1.06 28.71
C PHE A 108 -22.03 -0.25 28.86
#